data_AF-A0A2D4KPR1-F1
#
_entry.id   AF-A0A2D4KPR1-F1
#
_cell.length_a   1.000
_cell.length_b   1.000
_cell.length_c   1.000
_cell.angle_alpha   90.00
_cell.angle_beta   90.00
_cell.angle_gamma   90.00
#
_symmetry.space_group_name_H-M   'P 1'
#
loop_
_entity.id
_entity.type
_entity.pdbx_description
1 polymer ?
#
loop_
_entity_poly.entity_id
_entity_poly.type
_entity_poly.pdbx_seq_one_letter_code
_entity_poly.pdbx_strand_id
1 'polypeptide(L)'
;SSWSRFGFKNSDINLDIQFPPSMSQPDVLLLVQESLKNSESFIDVDADFHAKVPVVVCKEKQSGLVCRVSAGNDNACLTTNHLAMLERLEPHLVSLVIAFRHWAKLCCIDHPEEGGLPPYVFALMVIFFLQQRKEPFLPVYLGSWIGGFSLNKLMNFNLKEVENNTVVWEYSPGIDPSSSKESPKRGKVPLVFDSDQQCSVPIGQLWVELLR
;
A
#
# COMPACT_ATOMS: atom_id res chain seq x y z
N SER A 1 -7.74 -0.62 1.30
CA SER A 1 -8.19 -2.02 1.20
C SER A 1 -9.34 -2.21 0.22
N SER A 2 -10.23 -1.21 0.04
CA SER A 2 -11.39 -1.27 -0.85
C SER A 2 -11.04 -1.61 -2.31
N TRP A 3 -9.92 -1.09 -2.82
CA TRP A 3 -9.41 -1.40 -4.17
C TRP A 3 -8.51 -2.64 -4.19
N SER A 4 -7.60 -2.79 -3.22
CA SER A 4 -6.64 -3.91 -3.17
C SER A 4 -7.23 -5.26 -2.78
N ARG A 5 -8.53 -5.31 -2.45
CA ARG A 5 -9.26 -6.52 -1.96
C ARG A 5 -8.69 -7.20 -0.71
N PHE A 6 -7.71 -6.58 -0.07
CA PHE A 6 -7.19 -7.03 1.22
C PHE A 6 -8.04 -6.58 2.41
N GLY A 7 -9.28 -6.12 2.18
CA GLY A 7 -10.24 -5.66 3.18
C GLY A 7 -11.22 -6.75 3.61
N PHE A 8 -11.85 -6.55 4.77
CA PHE A 8 -13.08 -7.27 5.14
C PHE A 8 -14.30 -6.53 4.58
N LYS A 9 -15.45 -7.21 4.54
CA LYS A 9 -16.71 -6.62 4.04
C LYS A 9 -17.16 -5.35 4.77
N ASN A 10 -16.76 -5.20 6.03
CA ASN A 10 -17.06 -4.06 6.88
C ASN A 10 -15.85 -3.15 7.12
N SER A 11 -14.78 -3.27 6.32
CA SER A 11 -13.65 -2.35 6.40
C SER A 11 -14.03 -0.96 5.89
N ASP A 12 -13.39 0.06 6.48
CA ASP A 12 -13.55 1.45 6.07
C ASP A 12 -13.25 1.65 4.58
N ILE A 13 -14.04 2.52 3.96
CA ILE A 13 -13.83 3.01 2.60
C ILE A 13 -12.84 4.17 2.68
N ASN A 14 -11.72 4.05 1.97
CA ASN A 14 -10.71 5.12 1.90
C ASN A 14 -10.86 5.84 0.57
N LEU A 15 -11.04 7.17 0.63
CA LEU A 15 -11.20 8.05 -0.52
C LEU A 15 -10.08 9.10 -0.46
N ASP A 16 -9.42 9.34 -1.59
CA ASP A 16 -8.44 10.42 -1.70
C ASP A 16 -8.90 11.41 -2.76
N ILE A 17 -8.90 12.68 -2.40
CA ILE A 17 -9.29 13.77 -3.29
C ILE A 17 -8.03 14.35 -3.93
N GLN A 18 -8.02 14.31 -5.25
CA GLN A 18 -7.02 14.96 -6.07
C GLN A 18 -7.47 16.39 -6.35
N PHE A 19 -6.57 17.36 -6.15
CA PHE A 19 -6.89 18.79 -6.26
C PHE A 19 -5.78 19.52 -7.02
N PRO A 20 -6.10 20.65 -7.68
CA PRO A 20 -5.13 21.38 -8.47
C PRO A 20 -4.06 22.05 -7.59
N PRO A 21 -2.86 22.34 -8.13
CA PRO A 21 -1.79 23.00 -7.37
C PRO A 21 -2.14 24.40 -6.84
N SER A 22 -3.20 25.02 -7.35
CA SER A 22 -3.70 26.31 -6.88
C SER A 22 -4.45 26.26 -5.55
N MET A 23 -4.79 25.06 -5.06
CA MET A 23 -5.50 24.86 -3.78
C MET A 23 -4.56 24.26 -2.74
N SER A 24 -4.78 24.60 -1.47
CA SER A 24 -4.07 23.98 -0.35
C SER A 24 -4.85 22.77 0.18
N GLN A 25 -4.13 21.76 0.68
CA GLN A 25 -4.76 20.57 1.28
C GLN A 25 -5.74 20.92 2.42
N PRO A 26 -5.43 21.84 3.36
CA PRO A 26 -6.38 22.23 4.40
C PRO A 26 -7.68 22.82 3.85
N ASP A 27 -7.61 23.71 2.85
CA ASP A 27 -8.80 24.33 2.26
C ASP A 27 -9.70 23.27 1.60
N VAL A 28 -9.10 22.31 0.90
CA VAL A 28 -9.83 21.19 0.28
C VAL A 28 -10.53 20.35 1.35
N LEU A 29 -9.85 19.99 2.44
CA LEU A 29 -10.44 19.18 3.51
C LEU A 29 -11.56 19.91 4.26
N LEU A 30 -11.45 21.23 4.45
CA LEU A 30 -12.52 22.06 5.03
C LEU A 30 -13.77 22.06 4.13
N LEU A 31 -13.59 22.25 2.82
CA LEU A 31 -14.68 22.20 1.84
C LEU A 31 -15.35 20.82 1.81
N VAL A 32 -14.55 19.76 1.93
CA VAL A 32 -15.05 18.37 2.00
C VAL A 32 -15.88 18.15 3.25
N GLN A 33 -15.39 18.60 4.41
CA GLN A 33 -16.12 18.50 5.67
C GLN A 33 -17.46 19.23 5.60
N GLU A 34 -17.48 20.47 5.08
CA GLU A 34 -18.71 21.23 4.90
C GLU A 34 -19.68 20.55 3.93
N SER A 35 -19.17 20.07 2.79
CA SER A 35 -19.98 19.37 1.78
C SER A 35 -20.61 18.08 2.34
N LEU A 36 -19.86 17.30 3.12
CA LEU A 36 -20.37 16.08 3.74
C LEU A 36 -21.39 16.37 4.84
N LYS A 37 -21.19 17.42 5.65
CA LYS A 37 -22.16 17.86 6.67
C LYS A 37 -23.50 18.31 6.08
N ASN A 38 -23.47 18.91 4.89
CA ASN A 38 -24.67 19.38 4.19
C ASN A 38 -25.38 18.27 3.38
N SER A 39 -24.84 17.05 3.37
CA SER A 39 -25.41 15.93 2.62
C SER A 39 -26.31 15.05 3.50
N GLU A 40 -27.49 14.68 3.02
CA GLU A 40 -28.40 13.76 3.72
C GLU A 40 -27.94 12.29 3.69
N SER A 41 -26.95 11.97 2.84
CA SER A 41 -26.42 10.61 2.65
C SER A 41 -25.39 10.21 3.70
N PHE A 42 -24.82 11.18 4.41
CA PHE A 42 -23.75 10.94 5.38
C PHE A 42 -24.17 11.40 6.78
N ILE A 43 -23.72 10.67 7.79
CA ILE A 43 -23.90 10.97 9.20
C ILE A 43 -22.55 10.89 9.92
N ASP A 44 -22.52 11.32 11.18
CA ASP A 44 -21.34 11.23 12.04
C ASP A 44 -20.08 11.85 11.39
N VAL A 45 -20.24 13.02 10.75
CA VAL A 45 -19.15 13.70 10.06
C VAL A 45 -18.23 14.39 11.06
N ASP A 46 -16.99 13.93 11.13
CA ASP A 46 -15.93 14.48 11.98
C ASP A 46 -14.64 14.69 11.17
N ALA A 47 -13.70 15.47 11.70
CA ALA A 47 -12.43 15.72 11.06
C ALA A 47 -11.27 15.56 12.06
N ASP A 48 -10.28 14.77 11.67
CA ASP A 48 -9.01 14.65 12.38
C ASP A 48 -7.89 15.24 11.53
N PHE A 49 -7.59 16.51 11.81
CA PHE A 49 -6.51 17.24 11.15
C PHE A 49 -5.19 17.19 11.93
N HIS A 50 -5.16 16.53 13.10
CA HIS A 50 -3.95 16.38 13.91
C HIS A 50 -3.25 15.04 13.66
N ALA A 51 -3.94 14.07 13.07
CA ALA A 51 -3.34 12.84 12.58
C ALA A 51 -2.20 13.08 11.57
N LYS A 52 -1.32 12.09 11.45
CA LYS A 52 -0.21 12.10 10.48
C LYS A 52 -0.67 12.36 9.04
N VAL A 53 -1.86 11.88 8.70
CA VAL A 53 -2.54 12.18 7.44
C VAL A 53 -3.88 12.81 7.81
N PRO A 54 -4.07 14.12 7.57
CA PRO A 54 -5.33 14.79 7.82
C PRO A 54 -6.48 14.14 7.06
N VAL A 55 -7.60 13.90 7.75
CA VAL A 55 -8.71 13.12 7.21
C VAL A 55 -10.06 13.65 7.71
N VAL A 56 -11.06 13.61 6.83
CA VAL A 56 -12.47 13.78 7.20
C VAL A 56 -13.10 12.40 7.27
N VAL A 57 -13.72 12.07 8.40
CA VAL A 57 -14.39 10.79 8.63
C VAL A 57 -15.89 11.01 8.60
N CYS A 58 -16.61 10.15 7.91
CA CYS A 58 -18.08 10.13 7.93
C CYS A 58 -18.59 8.71 7.80
N LYS A 59 -19.88 8.51 8.05
CA LYS A 59 -20.54 7.21 7.85
C LYS A 59 -21.63 7.36 6.81
N GLU A 60 -21.60 6.51 5.78
CA GLU A 60 -22.65 6.50 4.76
C GLU A 60 -23.90 5.81 5.33
N LYS A 61 -25.05 6.47 5.18
CA LYS A 61 -26.28 6.15 5.92
C LYS A 61 -26.90 4.80 5.54
N GLN A 62 -26.83 4.40 4.27
CA GLN A 62 -27.51 3.19 3.79
C GLN A 62 -26.72 1.91 4.08
N SER A 63 -25.42 1.92 3.79
CA SER A 63 -24.50 0.80 3.99
C SER A 63 -23.97 0.72 5.43
N GLY A 64 -23.96 1.86 6.14
CA GLY A 64 -23.35 1.97 7.46
C GLY A 64 -21.83 1.89 7.44
N LEU A 65 -21.19 1.95 6.26
CA LEU A 65 -19.74 1.92 6.13
C LEU A 65 -19.13 3.27 6.51
N VAL A 66 -17.99 3.20 7.21
CA VAL A 66 -17.19 4.38 7.53
C VAL A 66 -16.36 4.75 6.31
N CYS A 67 -16.43 6.02 5.93
CA CYS A 67 -15.63 6.63 4.88
C CYS A 67 -14.57 7.52 5.51
N ARG A 68 -13.33 7.36 5.05
CA ARG A 68 -12.17 8.18 5.43
C ARG A 68 -11.70 8.93 4.19
N VAL A 69 -11.81 10.24 4.20
CA VAL A 69 -11.52 11.11 3.06
C VAL A 69 -10.25 11.92 3.33
N SER A 70 -9.17 11.58 2.61
CA SER A 70 -7.93 12.35 2.57
C SER A 70 -7.87 13.22 1.31
N ALA A 71 -6.84 14.05 1.20
CA ALA A 71 -6.58 14.84 0.01
C ALA A 71 -5.10 14.81 -0.36
N GLY A 72 -4.78 14.47 -1.61
CA GLY A 72 -3.42 14.49 -2.16
C GLY A 72 -2.49 13.43 -1.55
N ASN A 73 -3.01 12.26 -1.18
CA ASN A 73 -2.22 11.16 -0.63
C ASN A 73 -1.72 10.21 -1.73
N ASP A 74 -0.89 10.74 -2.63
CA ASP A 74 -0.41 10.01 -3.81
C ASP A 74 0.33 8.71 -3.44
N ASN A 75 1.10 8.73 -2.35
CA ASN A 75 1.81 7.54 -1.87
C ASN A 75 0.85 6.39 -1.49
N ALA A 76 -0.27 6.71 -0.84
CA ALA A 76 -1.28 5.70 -0.51
C ALA A 76 -1.97 5.16 -1.78
N CYS A 77 -2.21 6.02 -2.77
CA CYS A 77 -2.76 5.62 -4.08
C CYS A 77 -1.78 4.70 -4.83
N LEU A 78 -0.50 5.05 -4.90
CA LEU A 78 0.55 4.24 -5.52
C LEU A 78 0.68 2.87 -4.84
N THR A 79 0.69 2.86 -3.50
CA THR A 79 0.72 1.61 -2.71
C THR A 79 -0.52 0.76 -2.99
N THR A 80 -1.70 1.37 -3.01
CA THR A 80 -2.96 0.66 -3.25
C THR A 80 -3.03 0.08 -4.66
N ASN A 81 -2.53 0.82 -5.67
CA ASN A 81 -2.42 0.32 -7.04
C ASN A 81 -1.45 -0.85 -7.13
N HIS A 82 -0.28 -0.75 -6.50
CA HIS A 82 0.69 -1.85 -6.41
C HIS A 82 0.06 -3.11 -5.81
N LEU A 83 -0.55 -3.01 -4.63
CA LEU A 83 -1.18 -4.15 -3.96
C LEU A 83 -2.34 -4.76 -4.77
N ALA A 84 -3.17 -3.94 -5.41
CA ALA A 84 -4.26 -4.42 -6.27
C ALA A 84 -3.73 -5.15 -7.51
N MET A 85 -2.63 -4.66 -8.08
CA MET A 85 -1.99 -5.30 -9.22
C MET A 85 -1.33 -6.63 -8.84
N LEU A 86 -0.71 -6.73 -7.66
CA LEU A 86 -0.24 -8.03 -7.15
C LEU A 86 -1.41 -9.00 -6.94
N GLU A 87 -2.49 -8.56 -6.30
CA GLU A 87 -3.66 -9.41 -6.04
C GLU A 87 -4.17 -10.07 -7.32
N ARG A 88 -4.26 -9.29 -8.40
CA ARG A 88 -4.74 -9.79 -9.69
C ARG A 88 -3.82 -10.84 -10.31
N LEU A 89 -2.52 -10.74 -10.05
CA LEU A 89 -1.50 -11.58 -10.67
C LEU A 89 -1.12 -12.81 -9.82
N GLU A 90 -1.24 -12.72 -8.50
CA GLU A 90 -0.91 -13.79 -7.56
C GLU A 90 -2.07 -14.03 -6.56
N PRO A 91 -3.03 -14.92 -6.90
CA PRO A 91 -4.21 -15.17 -6.07
C PRO A 91 -3.91 -15.74 -4.67
N HIS A 92 -2.78 -16.45 -4.48
CA HIS A 92 -2.41 -16.97 -3.15
C HIS A 92 -2.17 -15.85 -2.14
N LEU A 93 -1.75 -14.67 -2.62
CA LEU A 93 -1.50 -13.50 -1.78
C LEU A 93 -2.75 -13.08 -1.02
N VAL A 94 -3.91 -13.02 -1.68
CA VAL A 94 -5.17 -12.57 -1.06
C VAL A 94 -5.51 -13.42 0.16
N SER A 95 -5.50 -14.73 -0.03
CA SER A 95 -5.92 -15.67 0.99
C SER A 95 -4.99 -15.61 2.20
N LEU A 96 -3.68 -15.51 1.98
CA LEU A 96 -2.70 -15.33 3.06
C LEU A 96 -2.87 -13.98 3.78
N VAL A 97 -3.05 -12.87 3.04
CA VAL A 97 -3.23 -11.55 3.64
C VAL A 97 -4.52 -11.49 4.46
N ILE A 98 -5.64 -12.00 3.94
CA ILE A 98 -6.91 -12.00 4.67
C ILE A 98 -6.84 -12.89 5.93
N ALA A 99 -6.23 -14.08 5.83
CA ALA A 99 -6.02 -14.95 6.99
C ALA A 99 -5.14 -14.28 8.04
N PHE A 100 -4.01 -13.68 7.63
CA PHE A 100 -3.07 -13.02 8.55
C PHE A 100 -3.68 -11.78 9.20
N ARG A 101 -4.42 -10.98 8.43
CA ARG A 101 -5.18 -9.84 8.99
C ARG A 101 -6.26 -10.29 9.96
N HIS A 102 -6.96 -11.39 9.68
CA HIS A 102 -7.98 -11.89 10.59
C HIS A 102 -7.37 -12.37 11.91
N TRP A 103 -6.25 -13.09 11.83
CA TRP A 103 -5.46 -13.46 13.01
C TRP A 103 -5.00 -12.24 13.80
N ALA A 104 -4.44 -11.22 13.13
CA ALA A 104 -4.02 -9.97 13.77
C ALA A 104 -5.17 -9.27 14.50
N LYS A 105 -6.37 -9.27 13.91
CA LYS A 105 -7.58 -8.74 14.52
C LYS A 105 -7.99 -9.52 15.77
N LEU A 106 -7.91 -10.85 15.75
CA LEU A 106 -8.19 -11.69 16.92
C LEU A 106 -7.19 -11.43 18.06
N CYS A 107 -5.95 -11.06 17.72
CA CYS A 107 -4.92 -10.67 18.67
C CYS A 107 -4.99 -9.18 19.08
N CYS A 108 -5.94 -8.41 18.55
CA CYS A 108 -6.09 -6.97 18.77
C CYS A 108 -4.86 -6.11 18.39
N ILE A 109 -3.99 -6.60 17.51
CA ILE A 109 -2.77 -5.88 17.10
C ILE A 109 -2.95 -5.01 15.85
N ASP A 110 -4.18 -4.91 15.31
CA ASP A 110 -4.53 -4.16 14.11
C ASP A 110 -5.26 -2.84 14.37
N HIS A 111 -5.10 -2.27 15.58
CA HIS A 111 -5.68 -0.99 16.01
C HIS A 111 -4.61 0.11 16.10
N PRO A 112 -4.32 0.88 15.03
CA PRO A 112 -3.30 1.94 15.06
C PRO A 112 -3.50 2.99 16.14
N GLU A 113 -4.76 3.33 16.43
CA GLU A 113 -5.12 4.32 17.45
C GLU A 113 -4.74 3.87 18.87
N GLU A 114 -4.57 2.56 19.08
CA GLU A 114 -4.17 1.95 20.34
C GLU A 114 -2.70 1.50 20.32
N GLY A 115 -1.91 1.94 19.33
CA GLY A 115 -0.50 1.56 19.16
C GLY A 115 -0.28 0.26 18.39
N GLY A 116 -1.32 -0.32 17.80
CA GLY A 116 -1.23 -1.45 16.88
C GLY A 116 -0.70 -1.09 15.49
N LEU A 117 -0.63 -2.09 14.61
CA LEU A 117 -0.13 -1.94 13.26
C LEU A 117 -1.25 -1.57 12.27
N PRO A 118 -1.00 -0.64 11.33
CA PRO A 118 -1.94 -0.36 10.25
C PRO A 118 -2.24 -1.59 9.39
N PRO A 119 -3.48 -1.77 8.92
CA PRO A 119 -3.88 -2.91 8.10
C PRO A 119 -2.99 -3.25 6.90
N TYR A 120 -2.43 -2.24 6.23
CA TYR A 120 -1.57 -2.45 5.06
C TYR A 120 -0.21 -3.09 5.42
N VAL A 121 0.26 -2.92 6.66
CA VAL A 121 1.53 -3.49 7.13
C VAL A 121 1.47 -5.01 7.10
N PHE A 122 0.34 -5.60 7.48
CA PHE A 122 0.14 -7.06 7.39
C PHE A 122 0.24 -7.56 5.95
N ALA A 123 -0.26 -6.79 4.97
CA ALA A 123 -0.08 -7.15 3.56
C ALA A 123 1.40 -7.11 3.14
N LEU A 124 2.14 -6.10 3.59
CA LEU A 124 3.58 -6.00 3.33
C LEU A 124 4.38 -7.13 3.99
N MET A 125 4.00 -7.55 5.21
CA MET A 125 4.64 -8.69 5.88
C MET A 125 4.45 -10.00 5.11
N VAL A 126 3.24 -10.25 4.57
CA VAL A 126 2.99 -11.41 3.73
C VAL A 126 3.79 -11.33 2.41
N ILE A 127 3.81 -10.16 1.76
CA ILE A 127 4.61 -9.96 0.53
C ILE A 127 6.10 -10.23 0.82
N PHE A 128 6.62 -9.66 1.92
CA PHE A 128 8.00 -9.87 2.33
C PHE A 128 8.29 -11.35 2.59
N PHE A 129 7.42 -12.05 3.33
CA PHE A 129 7.53 -13.49 3.54
C PHE A 129 7.63 -14.22 2.20
N LEU A 130 6.69 -14.00 1.27
CA LEU A 130 6.68 -14.64 -0.04
C LEU A 130 7.93 -14.33 -0.89
N GLN A 131 8.54 -13.16 -0.72
CA GLN A 131 9.80 -12.77 -1.37
C GLN A 131 11.04 -13.44 -0.74
N GLN A 132 11.03 -13.67 0.57
CA GLN A 132 12.20 -14.17 1.32
C GLN A 132 12.22 -15.70 1.50
N ARG A 133 11.19 -16.41 1.02
CA ARG A 133 11.20 -17.87 1.02
C ARG A 133 12.43 -18.40 0.26
N LYS A 134 12.91 -19.58 0.67
CA LYS A 134 13.99 -20.29 -0.03
C LYS A 134 13.68 -20.49 -1.52
N GLU A 135 12.40 -20.78 -1.80
CA GLU A 135 11.81 -20.73 -3.14
C GLU A 135 10.83 -19.55 -3.16
N PRO A 136 11.24 -18.37 -3.68
CA PRO A 136 10.40 -17.18 -3.66
C PRO A 136 9.14 -17.37 -4.50
N PHE A 137 8.01 -16.86 -4.00
CA PHE A 137 6.75 -16.76 -4.76
C PHE A 137 6.64 -15.42 -5.49
N LEU A 138 7.30 -14.39 -4.97
CA LEU A 138 7.28 -13.05 -5.52
C LEU A 138 8.72 -12.57 -5.76
N PRO A 139 8.96 -11.82 -6.85
CA PRO A 139 10.23 -11.18 -7.08
C PRO A 139 10.45 -10.03 -6.09
N VAL A 140 11.71 -9.80 -5.75
CA VAL A 140 12.18 -8.55 -5.14
C VAL A 140 12.43 -7.51 -6.24
N TYR A 141 12.06 -6.25 -5.98
CA TYR A 141 12.11 -5.21 -7.03
C TYR A 141 13.47 -4.54 -7.20
N LEU A 142 14.31 -4.60 -6.17
CA LEU A 142 15.64 -3.99 -6.15
C LEU A 142 16.66 -5.03 -5.66
N GLY A 143 17.81 -5.10 -6.32
CA GLY A 143 18.86 -6.03 -5.93
C GLY A 143 20.11 -5.94 -6.79
N SER A 144 21.05 -6.87 -6.54
CA SER A 144 22.42 -6.84 -7.07
C SER A 144 22.52 -6.94 -8.60
N TRP A 145 21.47 -7.42 -9.28
CA TRP A 145 21.40 -7.44 -10.75
C TRP A 145 21.29 -6.02 -11.35
N ILE A 146 20.89 -5.02 -10.56
CA ILE A 146 20.90 -3.62 -10.99
C ILE A 146 22.34 -3.10 -10.89
N GLY A 147 22.93 -2.75 -12.03
CA GLY A 147 24.32 -2.25 -12.09
C GLY A 147 24.55 -1.03 -11.17
N GLY A 148 25.41 -1.21 -10.17
CA GLY A 148 25.72 -0.20 -9.16
C GLY A 148 24.82 -0.21 -7.91
N PHE A 149 23.94 -1.20 -7.76
CA PHE A 149 23.13 -1.35 -6.55
C PHE A 149 24.00 -1.66 -5.33
N SER A 150 23.69 -0.96 -4.23
CA SER A 150 24.25 -1.19 -2.91
C SER A 150 23.20 -0.84 -1.87
N LEU A 151 23.12 -1.63 -0.79
CA LEU A 151 22.19 -1.38 0.32
C LEU A 151 22.41 0.01 0.95
N ASN A 152 23.66 0.49 0.97
CA ASN A 152 23.99 1.82 1.48
C ASN A 152 23.38 2.95 0.63
N LYS A 153 23.01 2.66 -0.62
CA LYS A 153 22.38 3.59 -1.55
C LYS A 153 20.88 3.35 -1.70
N LEU A 154 20.26 2.47 -0.88
CA LEU A 154 18.86 2.08 -1.05
C LEU A 154 17.89 3.27 -0.98
N MET A 155 18.18 4.26 -0.13
CA MET A 155 17.37 5.49 0.02
C MET A 155 17.30 6.33 -1.27
N ASN A 156 18.21 6.10 -2.21
CA ASN A 156 18.24 6.79 -3.50
C ASN A 156 17.37 6.07 -4.55
N PHE A 157 16.86 4.87 -4.24
CA PHE A 157 15.93 4.13 -5.09
C PHE A 157 14.49 4.40 -4.65
N ASN A 158 13.64 4.71 -5.63
CA ASN A 158 12.23 4.98 -5.42
C ASN A 158 11.40 4.10 -6.36
N LEU A 159 10.39 3.42 -5.81
CA LEU A 159 9.34 2.80 -6.62
C LEU A 159 8.37 3.89 -7.04
N LYS A 160 8.14 4.06 -8.35
CA LYS A 160 7.37 5.19 -8.88
C LYS A 160 5.94 4.80 -9.20
N GLU A 161 5.77 3.71 -9.93
CA GLU A 161 4.47 3.31 -10.44
C GLU A 161 4.46 1.82 -10.82
N VAL A 162 3.27 1.33 -11.13
CA VAL A 162 3.06 0.01 -11.73
C VAL A 162 2.48 0.20 -13.12
N GLU A 163 3.19 -0.33 -14.13
CA GLU A 163 2.81 -0.25 -15.54
C GLU A 163 2.98 -1.63 -16.18
N ASN A 164 1.99 -2.11 -16.94
CA ASN A 164 2.06 -3.37 -17.71
C ASN A 164 2.58 -4.56 -16.88
N ASN A 165 2.03 -4.76 -15.67
CA ASN A 165 2.43 -5.81 -14.71
C ASN A 165 3.90 -5.72 -14.21
N THR A 166 4.55 -4.57 -14.39
CA THR A 166 5.91 -4.31 -13.89
C THR A 166 5.92 -3.16 -12.89
N VAL A 167 6.78 -3.25 -11.89
CA VAL A 167 7.13 -2.13 -11.01
C VAL A 167 8.22 -1.31 -11.68
N VAL A 168 7.97 -0.01 -11.79
CA VAL A 168 8.96 0.94 -12.29
C VAL A 168 9.71 1.52 -11.11
N TRP A 169 11.03 1.42 -11.14
CA TRP A 169 11.92 2.01 -10.15
C TRP A 169 12.80 3.09 -10.77
N GLU A 170 13.18 4.07 -9.96
CA GLU A 170 14.08 5.15 -10.32
C GLU A 170 15.19 5.27 -9.27
N TYR A 171 16.42 5.42 -9.74
CA TYR A 171 17.56 5.78 -8.92
C TYR A 171 17.88 7.25 -9.14
N SER A 172 17.80 8.02 -8.06
CA SER A 172 18.17 9.44 -8.02
C SER A 172 19.41 9.59 -7.14
N PRO A 173 20.62 9.73 -7.71
CA PRO A 173 21.83 9.89 -6.91
C PRO A 173 21.70 11.15 -6.06
N GLY A 174 22.03 11.04 -4.77
CA GLY A 174 22.12 12.19 -3.88
C GLY A 174 23.12 13.22 -4.42
N ILE A 175 22.90 14.50 -4.12
CA ILE A 175 23.81 15.59 -4.49
C ILE A 175 25.04 15.53 -3.57
N ASP A 176 25.83 14.47 -3.67
CA ASP A 176 27.05 14.33 -2.89
C ASP A 176 28.23 14.78 -3.79
N PRO A 177 28.86 15.94 -3.52
CA PRO A 177 29.83 16.57 -4.42
C PRO A 177 31.13 15.78 -4.60
N SER A 178 31.35 14.73 -3.80
CA SER A 178 32.49 13.82 -3.87
C SER A 178 32.22 12.55 -4.70
N SER A 179 30.95 12.26 -5.03
CA SER A 179 30.59 11.08 -5.80
C SER A 179 30.55 11.39 -7.31
N SER A 180 31.39 10.69 -8.06
CA SER A 180 31.52 10.79 -9.51
C SER A 180 30.17 10.62 -10.22
N LYS A 181 29.69 11.65 -10.94
CA LYS A 181 28.80 11.63 -12.13
C LYS A 181 27.92 10.38 -12.33
N GLU A 182 27.15 9.94 -11.34
CA GLU A 182 26.14 8.92 -11.58
C GLU A 182 24.93 9.59 -12.23
N SER A 183 24.49 9.11 -13.39
CA SER A 183 23.27 9.57 -14.02
C SER A 183 22.05 8.93 -13.35
N PRO A 184 20.89 9.62 -13.32
CA PRO A 184 19.64 9.00 -12.95
C PRO A 184 19.39 7.74 -13.78
N LYS A 185 18.95 6.68 -13.14
CA LYS A 185 18.62 5.41 -13.81
C LYS A 185 17.16 5.10 -13.58
N ARG A 186 16.52 4.51 -14.58
CA ARG A 186 15.15 3.99 -14.48
C ARG A 186 15.16 2.56 -14.95
N GLY A 187 14.39 1.70 -14.28
CA GLY A 187 14.24 0.32 -14.68
C GLY A 187 12.85 -0.20 -14.36
N LYS A 188 12.59 -1.41 -14.86
CA LYS A 188 11.34 -2.14 -14.66
C LYS A 188 11.64 -3.54 -14.19
N VAL A 189 10.84 -4.05 -13.26
CA VAL A 189 10.92 -5.42 -12.76
C VAL A 189 9.50 -6.00 -12.74
N PRO A 190 9.29 -7.25 -13.17
CA PRO A 190 7.97 -7.86 -13.12
C PRO A 190 7.44 -7.94 -11.69
N LEU A 191 6.12 -7.82 -11.54
CA LEU A 191 5.45 -7.90 -10.23
C LEU A 191 5.43 -9.31 -9.64
N VAL A 192 5.36 -10.30 -10.51
CA VAL A 192 5.30 -11.74 -10.22
C VAL A 192 6.27 -12.46 -11.14
N PHE A 193 6.66 -13.68 -10.80
CA PHE A 193 7.43 -14.50 -11.74
C PHE A 193 6.58 -14.92 -12.94
N ASP A 194 7.24 -15.21 -14.06
CA ASP A 194 6.58 -15.78 -15.24
C ASP A 194 5.96 -17.15 -14.91
N SER A 195 4.98 -17.57 -15.71
CA SER A 195 4.18 -18.78 -15.43
C SER A 195 5.01 -20.08 -15.31
N ASP A 196 6.17 -20.12 -15.95
CA ASP A 196 7.13 -21.23 -15.92
C ASP A 196 8.00 -21.26 -14.65
N GLN A 197 7.99 -20.17 -13.88
CA GLN A 197 8.74 -20.01 -12.64
C GLN A 197 7.84 -20.01 -11.38
N GLN A 198 6.53 -20.26 -11.55
CA GLN A 198 5.58 -20.28 -10.45
C GLN A 198 5.77 -21.50 -9.55
N CYS A 199 5.88 -21.24 -8.24
CA CYS A 199 6.04 -22.26 -7.22
C CYS A 199 4.68 -22.90 -6.89
N SER A 200 4.62 -24.23 -6.86
CA SER A 200 3.41 -25.00 -6.55
C SER A 200 3.46 -25.48 -5.10
N VAL A 201 3.08 -24.60 -4.17
CA VAL A 201 2.99 -24.93 -2.74
C VAL A 201 1.55 -24.73 -2.27
N PRO A 202 0.95 -25.70 -1.57
CA PRO A 202 -0.40 -25.55 -1.03
C PRO A 202 -0.50 -24.36 -0.07
N ILE A 203 -1.58 -23.59 -0.16
CA ILE A 203 -1.77 -22.39 0.67
C ILE A 203 -1.74 -22.67 2.17
N GLY A 204 -2.23 -23.84 2.60
CA GLY A 204 -2.19 -24.24 4.01
C GLY A 204 -0.76 -24.40 4.53
N GLN A 205 0.17 -24.87 3.68
CA GLN A 205 1.58 -24.93 4.03
C GLN A 205 2.19 -23.53 4.11
N LEU A 206 1.90 -22.66 3.13
CA LEU A 206 2.36 -21.26 3.15
C LEU A 206 1.87 -20.53 4.42
N TRP A 207 0.64 -20.80 4.87
CA TRP A 207 0.10 -20.25 6.10
C TRP A 207 0.88 -20.68 7.35
N VAL A 208 1.21 -21.97 7.46
CA VAL A 208 2.00 -22.48 8.59
C VAL A 208 3.43 -21.94 8.56
N GLU A 209 4.03 -21.84 7.36
CA GLU A 209 5.37 -21.26 7.17
C GLU A 209 5.41 -19.77 7.54
N LEU A 210 4.38 -19.00 7.21
CA LEU A 210 4.28 -17.57 7.53
C LEU A 210 4.31 -17.30 9.04
N LEU A 211 3.76 -18.22 9.85
CA LEU A 211 3.66 -18.08 11.30
C LEU A 211 4.88 -18.60 12.07
N ARG A 212 5.81 -19.31 11.41
CA ARG A 212 7.03 -19.84 12.02
C ARG A 212 8.16 -18.83 12.03
#